data_AF-A0A6B2C7T3-F1
#
_entry.id   AF-A0A6B2C7T3-F1
#
_cell.length_a   1.000
_cell.length_b   1.000
_cell.length_c   1.000
_cell.angle_alpha   90.00
_cell.angle_beta   90.00
_cell.angle_gamma   90.00
#
_symmetry.space_group_name_H-M   'P 1'
#
loop_
_entity.id
_entity.type
_entity.pdbx_description
1 polymer ?
#
loop_
_entity_poly.entity_id
_entity_poly.type
_entity_poly.pdbx_seq_one_letter_code
_entity_poly.pdbx_strand_id
1 'polypeptide(L)'
;MKSQTERDENIFRISFAAHSEPPSKELYDAIIQLVDKLYELLGDNMIFYLGGYYGTMKSIADEACKRGISSVFIMPYSATHVPRKKCFIPVNTGMEMRERSEILVLSGDVLIAVGGYAGTIIEILIAYSNNRDSYVLTGYSMPSDLLEKIFSPYVDPRRNARIKYYYKDPIRLATEVAEDLMRKK
;
A
#
# COMPACT_ATOMS: atom_id res chain seq x y z
N MET A 1 12.55 1.59 25.18
CA MET A 1 13.11 2.35 24.04
C MET A 1 14.11 1.41 23.36
N LYS A 2 13.80 0.86 22.19
CA LYS A 2 14.70 -0.08 21.49
C LYS A 2 15.96 0.65 21.04
N SER A 3 17.08 -0.07 21.00
CA SER A 3 18.37 0.51 20.58
C SER A 3 18.32 0.94 19.11
N GLN A 4 19.16 1.91 18.70
CA GLN A 4 19.27 2.33 17.29
C GLN A 4 19.57 1.13 16.38
N THR A 5 20.37 0.18 16.87
CA THR A 5 20.79 -1.04 16.18
C THR A 5 19.65 -2.03 15.94
N GLU A 6 18.68 -2.15 16.86
CA GLU A 6 17.47 -2.98 16.66
C GLU A 6 16.46 -2.37 15.67
N ARG A 7 16.54 -1.05 15.42
CA ARG A 7 15.74 -0.39 14.37
C ARG A 7 16.29 -0.68 12.98
N ASP A 8 17.60 -0.89 12.86
CA ASP A 8 18.27 -1.17 11.58
C ASP A 8 18.07 -2.61 11.10
N GLU A 9 17.71 -3.55 11.98
CA GLU A 9 17.46 -4.96 11.60
C GLU A 9 16.03 -5.24 11.14
N ASN A 10 15.10 -4.29 11.33
CA ASN A 10 13.68 -4.53 11.16
C ASN A 10 13.13 -4.01 9.83
N ILE A 11 12.99 -4.91 8.86
CA ILE A 11 12.34 -4.62 7.57
C ILE A 11 10.81 -4.53 7.73
N PHE A 12 10.21 -3.40 7.37
CA PHE A 12 8.77 -3.19 7.34
C PHE A 12 8.19 -3.53 5.96
N ARG A 13 7.13 -4.35 5.91
CA ARG A 13 6.50 -4.76 4.66
C ARG A 13 5.18 -4.03 4.47
N ILE A 14 5.05 -3.24 3.41
CA ILE A 14 3.86 -2.44 3.17
C ILE A 14 3.28 -2.81 1.80
N SER A 15 2.06 -3.35 1.79
CA SER A 15 1.35 -3.59 0.54
C SER A 15 0.58 -2.35 0.13
N PHE A 16 0.56 -2.07 -1.17
CA PHE A 16 -0.17 -0.96 -1.76
C PHE A 16 -1.23 -1.47 -2.74
N ALA A 17 -2.47 -1.07 -2.49
CA ALA A 17 -3.57 -1.15 -3.45
C ALA A 17 -3.75 0.23 -4.08
N ALA A 18 -3.67 0.33 -5.40
CA ALA A 18 -3.76 1.61 -6.09
C ALA A 18 -4.33 1.46 -7.50
N HIS A 19 -4.85 2.58 -8.02
CA HIS A 19 -5.51 2.61 -9.32
C HIS A 19 -4.56 2.35 -10.51
N SER A 20 -5.10 1.73 -11.56
CA SER A 20 -4.39 1.38 -12.79
C SER A 20 -4.12 2.56 -13.72
N GLU A 21 -4.85 3.66 -13.57
CA GLU A 21 -4.63 4.88 -14.37
C GLU A 21 -3.61 5.81 -13.70
N PRO A 22 -2.97 6.70 -14.49
CA PRO A 22 -2.12 7.76 -13.96
C PRO A 22 -2.87 8.62 -12.93
N PRO A 23 -2.21 8.99 -11.81
CA PRO A 23 -2.85 9.83 -10.81
C PRO A 23 -3.06 11.26 -11.34
N SER A 24 -4.07 11.96 -10.82
CA SER A 24 -4.15 13.42 -10.97
C SER A 24 -2.94 14.09 -10.31
N LYS A 25 -2.66 15.36 -10.66
CA LYS A 25 -1.58 16.11 -10.01
C LYS A 25 -1.73 16.14 -8.49
N GLU A 26 -2.94 16.37 -8.00
CA GLU A 26 -3.23 16.42 -6.57
C GLU A 26 -2.95 15.08 -5.88
N LEU A 27 -3.35 13.96 -6.49
CA LEU A 27 -3.07 12.64 -5.95
C LEU A 27 -1.58 12.30 -6.01
N TYR A 28 -0.88 12.73 -7.06
CA TYR A 28 0.56 12.56 -7.16
C TYR A 28 1.32 13.35 -6.08
N ASP A 29 0.92 14.60 -5.82
CA ASP A 29 1.48 15.41 -4.74
C ASP A 29 1.25 14.74 -3.36
N ALA A 30 0.12 14.06 -3.18
CA ALA A 30 -0.17 13.30 -1.97
C ALA A 30 0.66 11.99 -1.85
N ILE A 31 0.93 11.32 -2.97
CA ILE A 31 1.84 10.15 -3.00
C ILE A 31 3.25 10.56 -2.58
N ILE A 32 3.75 11.70 -3.07
CA ILE A 32 5.06 12.23 -2.65
C ILE A 32 5.07 12.44 -1.13
N GLN A 33 4.08 13.15 -0.59
CA GLN A 33 3.97 13.39 0.87
C GLN A 33 3.89 12.10 1.67
N LEU A 34 3.12 11.12 1.19
CA LEU A 34 2.97 9.81 1.83
C LEU A 34 4.32 9.08 1.90
N VAL A 35 5.02 8.98 0.77
CA VAL A 35 6.29 8.26 0.69
C VAL A 35 7.39 9.01 1.44
N ASP A 36 7.44 10.35 1.36
CA ASP A 36 8.36 11.17 2.14
C ASP A 36 8.17 10.97 3.63
N LYS A 37 6.92 11.00 4.11
CA LYS A 37 6.64 10.85 5.53
C LYS A 37 6.94 9.43 6.03
N LEU A 38 6.65 8.40 5.24
CA LEU A 38 7.05 7.03 5.56
C LEU A 38 8.58 6.91 5.66
N TYR A 39 9.32 7.48 4.71
CA TYR A 39 10.78 7.47 4.71
C TYR A 39 11.37 8.26 5.89
N GLU A 40 10.82 9.42 6.22
CA GLU A 40 11.21 10.21 7.40
C GLU A 40 11.10 9.38 8.69
N LEU A 41 10.05 8.57 8.82
CA LEU A 41 9.74 7.82 10.04
C LEU A 41 10.39 6.44 10.11
N LEU A 42 10.57 5.76 8.97
CA LEU A 42 10.99 4.35 8.90
C LEU A 42 12.32 4.14 8.15
N GLY A 43 12.89 5.17 7.52
CA GLY A 43 14.08 5.06 6.68
C GLY A 43 13.85 4.26 5.40
N ASP A 44 14.91 3.67 4.84
CA ASP A 44 14.84 2.74 3.71
C ASP A 44 14.63 1.27 4.13
N ASN A 45 14.41 1.00 5.43
CA ASN A 45 14.09 -0.30 6.00
C ASN A 45 12.66 -0.78 5.67
N MET A 46 12.22 -0.53 4.44
CA MET A 46 10.87 -0.83 3.94
C MET A 46 10.94 -1.63 2.64
N ILE A 47 9.96 -2.50 2.44
CA ILE A 47 9.66 -3.13 1.15
C ILE A 47 8.22 -2.80 0.78
N PHE A 48 8.05 -2.20 -0.40
CA PHE A 48 6.71 -1.92 -0.95
C PHE A 48 6.28 -3.07 -1.86
N TYR A 49 5.07 -3.58 -1.65
CA TYR A 49 4.47 -4.58 -2.52
C TYR A 49 3.39 -3.92 -3.37
N LEU A 50 3.46 -4.12 -4.68
CA LEU A 50 2.55 -3.51 -5.66
C LEU A 50 2.02 -4.57 -6.62
N GLY A 51 0.81 -4.34 -7.12
CA GLY A 51 0.16 -5.24 -8.07
C GLY A 51 0.68 -5.19 -9.51
N GLY A 52 1.50 -4.18 -9.84
CA GLY A 52 2.03 -3.98 -11.18
C GLY A 52 2.76 -2.65 -11.30
N TYR A 53 3.33 -2.40 -12.47
CA TYR A 53 4.11 -1.19 -12.76
C TYR A 53 3.42 -0.32 -13.83
N TYR A 54 2.28 0.24 -13.48
CA TYR A 54 1.50 1.16 -14.30
C TYR A 54 0.64 2.07 -13.42
N GLY A 55 0.11 3.16 -13.99
CA GLY A 55 -0.78 4.09 -13.30
C GLY A 55 -0.25 4.63 -11.97
N THR A 56 -1.11 4.64 -10.96
CA THR A 56 -0.81 5.14 -9.61
C THR A 56 0.25 4.27 -8.91
N MET A 57 0.24 2.96 -9.16
CA MET A 57 1.27 2.04 -8.62
C MET A 57 2.68 2.38 -9.13
N LYS A 58 2.80 2.76 -10.41
CA LYS A 58 4.07 3.22 -10.99
C LYS A 58 4.59 4.47 -10.26
N SER A 59 3.71 5.43 -9.98
CA SER A 59 4.09 6.65 -9.26
C SER A 59 4.61 6.35 -7.85
N ILE A 60 3.93 5.46 -7.11
CA ILE A 60 4.37 5.02 -5.77
C ILE A 60 5.76 4.34 -5.85
N ALA A 61 5.93 3.39 -6.77
CA ALA A 61 7.21 2.69 -6.96
C ALA A 61 8.36 3.64 -7.34
N ASP A 62 8.10 4.59 -8.24
CA ASP A 62 9.11 5.54 -8.69
C ASP A 62 9.54 6.47 -7.55
N GLU A 63 8.61 6.95 -6.71
CA GLU A 63 8.94 7.74 -5.51
C GLU A 63 9.67 6.92 -4.45
N ALA A 64 9.27 5.68 -4.22
CA ALA A 64 9.95 4.77 -3.30
C ALA A 64 11.42 4.55 -3.72
N CYS A 65 11.63 4.25 -4.99
CA CYS A 65 12.96 3.99 -5.54
C CYS A 65 13.91 5.20 -5.43
N LYS A 66 13.40 6.44 -5.59
CA LYS A 66 14.20 7.66 -5.40
C LYS A 66 14.78 7.77 -3.98
N ARG A 67 14.15 7.12 -3.00
CA ARG A 67 14.53 7.11 -1.57
C ARG A 67 15.23 5.81 -1.16
N GLY A 68 15.64 4.98 -2.11
CA GLY A 68 16.32 3.71 -1.84
C GLY A 68 15.40 2.56 -1.41
N ILE A 69 14.09 2.80 -1.31
CA ILE A 69 13.11 1.78 -0.91
C ILE A 69 12.88 0.81 -2.07
N SER A 70 12.99 -0.49 -1.80
CA SER A 70 12.75 -1.52 -2.80
C SER A 70 11.26 -1.79 -3.01
N SER A 71 10.87 -2.07 -4.25
CA SER A 71 9.49 -2.44 -4.60
C SER A 71 9.44 -3.82 -5.24
N VAL A 72 8.61 -4.70 -4.67
CA VAL A 72 8.29 -6.02 -5.20
C VAL A 72 6.97 -5.94 -5.95
N PHE A 73 6.96 -6.37 -7.20
CA PHE A 73 5.77 -6.32 -8.05
C PHE A 73 5.19 -7.72 -8.18
N ILE A 74 4.05 -7.95 -7.55
CA ILE A 74 3.31 -9.20 -7.65
C ILE A 74 2.49 -9.11 -8.93
N MET A 75 3.05 -9.60 -10.04
CA MET A 75 2.49 -9.37 -11.37
C MET A 75 1.45 -10.44 -11.74
N PRO A 76 0.35 -10.06 -12.40
CA PRO A 76 -0.59 -10.99 -12.99
C PRO A 76 0.01 -11.64 -14.25
N TYR A 77 -0.56 -12.77 -14.68
CA TYR A 77 -0.22 -13.47 -15.92
C TYR A 77 -0.32 -12.54 -17.15
N SER A 78 -1.32 -11.68 -17.18
CA SER A 78 -1.57 -10.73 -18.26
C SER A 78 -0.67 -9.47 -18.23
N ALA A 79 0.37 -9.44 -17.40
CA ALA A 79 1.23 -8.27 -17.26
C ALA A 79 2.01 -7.98 -18.55
N THR A 80 1.80 -6.80 -19.11
CA THR A 80 2.48 -6.34 -20.34
C THR A 80 3.73 -5.51 -20.07
N HIS A 81 3.92 -5.02 -18.83
CA HIS A 81 5.00 -4.12 -18.46
C HIS A 81 5.80 -4.67 -17.28
N VAL A 82 7.03 -5.12 -17.56
CA VAL A 82 7.95 -5.62 -16.52
C VAL A 82 8.89 -4.48 -16.08
N PRO A 83 8.87 -4.06 -14.80
CA PRO A 83 9.77 -3.03 -14.28
C PRO A 83 11.24 -3.49 -14.30
N ARG A 84 12.19 -2.59 -14.63
CA ARG A 84 13.61 -2.93 -14.84
C ARG A 84 14.62 -2.04 -14.09
N LYS A 85 14.24 -1.39 -12.98
CA LYS A 85 15.19 -0.62 -12.16
C LYS A 85 15.83 -1.53 -11.10
N LYS A 86 17.02 -1.17 -10.60
CA LYS A 86 17.74 -1.95 -9.56
C LYS A 86 16.92 -2.14 -8.27
N CYS A 87 16.14 -1.13 -7.89
CA CYS A 87 15.22 -1.14 -6.74
C CYS A 87 13.94 -1.96 -6.99
N PHE A 88 13.75 -2.54 -8.18
CA PHE A 88 12.52 -3.20 -8.60
C PHE A 88 12.71 -4.70 -8.73
N ILE A 89 11.80 -5.45 -8.11
CA ILE A 89 11.83 -6.91 -8.06
C ILE A 89 10.51 -7.44 -8.65
N PRO A 90 10.45 -7.76 -9.95
CA PRO A 90 9.26 -8.33 -10.55
C PRO A 90 9.08 -9.81 -10.18
N VAL A 91 7.87 -10.20 -9.76
CA VAL A 91 7.47 -11.58 -9.49
C VAL A 91 6.34 -11.94 -10.45
N ASN A 92 6.63 -12.81 -11.42
CA ASN A 92 5.59 -13.35 -12.30
C ASN A 92 4.89 -14.51 -11.59
N THR A 93 3.61 -14.32 -11.22
CA THR A 93 2.85 -15.30 -10.43
C THR A 93 2.23 -16.41 -11.28
N GLY A 94 2.04 -16.18 -12.59
CA GLY A 94 1.21 -17.07 -13.42
C GLY A 94 -0.28 -17.03 -13.08
N MET A 95 -0.72 -16.12 -12.21
CA MET A 95 -2.10 -16.00 -11.74
C MET A 95 -2.85 -14.85 -12.40
N GLU A 96 -4.17 -14.93 -12.47
CA GLU A 96 -5.01 -13.83 -12.92
C GLU A 96 -5.00 -12.65 -11.93
N MET A 97 -5.47 -11.48 -12.41
CA MET A 97 -5.46 -10.23 -11.64
C MET A 97 -6.01 -10.36 -10.22
N ARG A 98 -7.11 -11.10 -10.04
CA ARG A 98 -7.80 -11.25 -8.74
C ARG A 98 -7.11 -12.24 -7.81
N GLU A 99 -6.63 -13.35 -8.35
CA GLU A 99 -5.95 -14.41 -7.59
C GLU A 99 -4.65 -13.86 -6.99
N ARG A 100 -3.90 -13.12 -7.80
CA ARG A 100 -2.66 -12.46 -7.36
C ARG A 100 -2.89 -11.44 -6.24
N SER A 101 -4.05 -10.79 -6.15
CA SER A 101 -4.32 -9.77 -5.13
C SER A 101 -4.21 -10.32 -3.71
N GLU A 102 -4.49 -11.61 -3.49
CA GLU A 102 -4.28 -12.23 -2.18
C GLU A 102 -2.78 -12.31 -1.82
N ILE A 103 -1.94 -12.78 -2.75
CA ILE A 103 -0.47 -12.78 -2.55
C ILE A 103 0.04 -11.36 -2.27
N LEU A 104 -0.42 -10.37 -3.04
CA LEU A 104 -0.07 -8.97 -2.84
C LEU A 104 -0.41 -8.50 -1.43
N VAL A 105 -1.66 -8.67 -1.00
CA VAL A 105 -2.12 -8.18 0.29
C VAL A 105 -1.40 -8.89 1.44
N LEU A 106 -1.22 -10.21 1.35
CA LEU A 106 -0.61 -11.01 2.42
C LEU A 106 0.92 -10.93 2.49
N SER A 107 1.57 -10.33 1.48
CA SER A 107 3.02 -10.05 1.52
C SER A 107 3.38 -8.89 2.45
N GLY A 108 2.42 -8.01 2.76
CA GLY A 108 2.58 -6.85 3.64
C GLY A 108 2.13 -7.12 5.07
N ASP A 109 2.70 -6.37 6.02
CA ASP A 109 2.26 -6.34 7.41
C ASP A 109 0.95 -5.52 7.56
N VAL A 110 0.76 -4.54 6.67
CA VAL A 110 -0.43 -3.68 6.52
C VAL A 110 -0.71 -3.41 5.03
N LEU A 111 -1.94 -2.98 4.72
CA LEU A 111 -2.33 -2.49 3.39
C LEU A 111 -2.53 -0.98 3.40
N ILE A 112 -1.90 -0.26 2.48
CA ILE A 112 -2.24 1.13 2.15
C ILE A 112 -3.00 1.15 0.84
N ALA A 113 -4.22 1.71 0.83
CA ALA A 113 -4.99 1.94 -0.36
C ALA A 113 -4.91 3.42 -0.76
N VAL A 114 -4.45 3.69 -1.99
CA VAL A 114 -4.33 5.04 -2.54
C VAL A 114 -5.38 5.23 -3.64
N GLY A 115 -6.57 5.65 -3.22
CA GLY A 115 -7.77 5.64 -4.08
C GLY A 115 -8.09 4.24 -4.61
N GLY A 116 -8.78 4.16 -5.75
CA GLY A 116 -8.94 2.91 -6.50
C GLY A 116 -10.37 2.49 -6.78
N TYR A 117 -10.48 1.54 -7.73
CA TYR A 117 -11.75 1.02 -8.25
C TYR A 117 -12.03 -0.36 -7.65
N ALA A 118 -12.80 -1.21 -8.33
CA ALA A 118 -13.18 -2.54 -7.85
C ALA A 118 -11.98 -3.40 -7.37
N GLY A 119 -10.85 -3.38 -8.07
CA GLY A 119 -9.66 -4.13 -7.66
C GLY A 119 -9.13 -3.72 -6.27
N THR A 120 -9.00 -2.42 -6.03
CA THR A 120 -8.57 -1.88 -4.73
C THR A 120 -9.59 -2.16 -3.63
N ILE A 121 -10.89 -2.05 -3.93
CA ILE A 121 -11.95 -2.40 -2.97
C ILE A 121 -11.85 -3.88 -2.58
N ILE A 122 -11.65 -4.77 -3.55
CA ILE A 122 -11.43 -6.20 -3.29
C ILE A 122 -10.19 -6.40 -2.41
N GLU A 123 -9.08 -5.73 -2.70
CA GLU A 123 -7.84 -5.83 -1.92
C GLU A 123 -8.02 -5.38 -0.46
N ILE A 124 -8.79 -4.31 -0.21
CA ILE A 124 -9.16 -3.88 1.15
C ILE A 124 -9.97 -4.96 1.87
N LEU A 125 -10.91 -5.61 1.18
CA LEU A 125 -11.72 -6.68 1.77
C LEU A 125 -10.92 -7.97 2.02
N ILE A 126 -9.96 -8.30 1.13
CA ILE A 126 -8.99 -9.39 1.34
C ILE A 126 -8.14 -9.11 2.59
N ALA A 127 -7.68 -7.87 2.76
CA ALA A 127 -6.92 -7.47 3.95
C ALA A 127 -7.76 -7.66 5.21
N TYR A 128 -9.01 -7.16 5.18
CA TYR A 128 -9.95 -7.33 6.28
C TYR A 128 -10.18 -8.80 6.65
N SER A 129 -10.47 -9.66 5.67
CA SER A 129 -10.76 -11.08 5.92
C SER A 129 -9.55 -11.84 6.48
N ASN A 130 -8.34 -11.34 6.25
CA ASN A 130 -7.08 -11.96 6.67
C ASN A 130 -6.41 -11.25 7.87
N ASN A 131 -7.17 -10.52 8.68
CA ASN A 131 -6.66 -9.82 9.88
C ASN A 131 -5.53 -8.82 9.58
N ARG A 132 -5.58 -8.17 8.41
CA ARG A 132 -4.65 -7.12 7.99
C ARG A 132 -5.34 -5.76 8.03
N ASP A 133 -4.83 -4.88 8.88
CA ASP A 133 -5.30 -3.49 8.96
C ASP A 133 -5.06 -2.78 7.62
N SER A 134 -6.05 -1.98 7.21
CA SER A 134 -6.01 -1.19 5.98
C SER A 134 -6.06 0.31 6.26
N TYR A 135 -5.30 1.08 5.50
CA TYR A 135 -5.19 2.53 5.58
C TYR A 135 -5.57 3.12 4.24
N VAL A 136 -6.73 3.76 4.15
CA VAL A 136 -7.33 4.19 2.89
C VAL A 136 -7.23 5.70 2.78
N LEU A 137 -6.46 6.17 1.79
CA LEU A 137 -6.43 7.57 1.41
C LEU A 137 -7.64 7.89 0.53
N THR A 138 -8.52 8.78 1.01
CA THR A 138 -9.78 9.14 0.36
C THR A 138 -9.82 10.59 -0.08
N GLY A 139 -10.86 10.97 -0.84
CA GLY A 139 -11.13 12.34 -1.25
C GLY A 139 -10.68 12.66 -2.67
N TYR A 140 -10.42 11.65 -3.48
CA TYR A 140 -9.98 11.80 -4.88
C TYR A 140 -11.05 11.38 -5.89
N SER A 141 -12.32 11.35 -5.46
CA SER A 141 -13.49 11.07 -6.29
C SER A 141 -13.46 9.68 -6.93
N MET A 142 -12.86 8.72 -6.23
CA MET A 142 -12.81 7.32 -6.68
C MET A 142 -13.80 6.47 -5.88
N PRO A 143 -14.29 5.35 -6.43
CA PRO A 143 -15.23 4.46 -5.73
C PRO A 143 -14.78 4.00 -4.34
N SER A 144 -13.46 3.88 -4.10
CA SER A 144 -12.90 3.59 -2.78
C SER A 144 -13.33 4.59 -1.69
N ASP A 145 -13.61 5.85 -2.04
CA ASP A 145 -14.07 6.89 -1.10
C ASP A 145 -15.42 6.54 -0.47
N LEU A 146 -16.24 5.74 -1.16
CA LEU A 146 -17.55 5.32 -0.66
C LEU A 146 -17.43 4.29 0.46
N LEU A 147 -16.30 3.57 0.57
CA LEU A 147 -16.13 2.55 1.60
C LEU A 147 -16.21 3.14 3.00
N GLU A 148 -15.73 4.37 3.23
CA GLU A 148 -15.82 5.03 4.54
C GLU A 148 -17.26 5.15 5.04
N LYS A 149 -18.21 5.34 4.12
CA LYS A 149 -19.64 5.47 4.43
C LYS A 149 -20.32 4.12 4.68
N ILE A 150 -19.74 3.04 4.15
CA ILE A 150 -20.36 1.70 4.16
C ILE A 150 -19.74 0.83 5.26
N PHE A 151 -18.41 0.85 5.39
CA PHE A 151 -17.64 0.00 6.29
C PHE A 151 -16.68 0.87 7.11
N SER A 152 -17.04 1.20 8.35
CA SER A 152 -16.11 1.90 9.24
C SER A 152 -16.41 1.63 10.71
N PRO A 153 -15.40 1.22 11.53
CA PRO A 153 -14.06 0.79 11.13
C PRO A 153 -13.99 -0.70 10.73
N TYR A 154 -15.12 -1.42 10.76
CA TYR A 154 -15.20 -2.86 10.50
C TYR A 154 -16.23 -3.17 9.41
N VAL A 155 -15.97 -4.22 8.62
CA VAL A 155 -16.88 -4.69 7.57
C VAL A 155 -18.04 -5.52 8.15
N ASP A 156 -17.77 -6.33 9.18
CA ASP A 156 -18.76 -7.21 9.79
C ASP A 156 -18.58 -7.33 11.34
N PRO A 157 -19.49 -8.05 12.05
CA PRO A 157 -19.40 -8.23 13.50
C PRO A 157 -18.17 -8.99 14.01
N ARG A 158 -17.43 -9.71 13.15
CA ARG A 158 -16.23 -10.47 13.53
C ARG A 158 -15.05 -9.55 13.84
N ARG A 159 -15.02 -8.36 13.25
CA ARG A 159 -14.02 -7.31 13.53
C ARG A 159 -12.57 -7.76 13.31
N ASN A 160 -12.32 -8.56 12.27
CA ASN A 160 -11.03 -9.18 11.98
C ASN A 160 -9.86 -8.17 11.87
N ALA A 161 -10.10 -7.01 11.25
CA ALA A 161 -9.11 -5.94 11.11
C ALA A 161 -9.78 -4.58 10.98
N ARG A 162 -9.04 -3.50 11.23
CA ARG A 162 -9.56 -2.13 11.10
C ARG A 162 -9.33 -1.60 9.69
N ILE A 163 -10.32 -0.89 9.16
CA ILE A 163 -10.15 -0.03 8.00
C ILE A 163 -10.17 1.42 8.49
N LYS A 164 -9.04 2.11 8.32
CA LYS A 164 -8.86 3.51 8.73
C LYS A 164 -8.88 4.39 7.48
N TYR A 165 -9.63 5.48 7.52
CA TYR A 165 -9.82 6.39 6.38
C TYR A 165 -9.16 7.74 6.65
N TYR A 166 -8.51 8.29 5.63
CA TYR A 166 -7.78 9.56 5.71
C TYR A 166 -8.17 10.42 4.50
N TYR A 167 -9.02 11.41 4.72
CA TYR A 167 -9.48 12.31 3.67
C TYR A 167 -8.39 13.33 3.33
N LYS A 168 -7.76 13.19 2.15
CA LYS A 168 -6.69 14.07 1.66
C LYS A 168 -5.57 14.34 2.68
N ASP A 169 -5.28 13.37 3.55
CA ASP A 169 -4.30 13.50 4.63
C ASP A 169 -3.25 12.36 4.56
N PRO A 170 -2.35 12.42 3.56
CA PRO A 170 -1.31 11.40 3.39
C PRO A 170 -0.29 11.38 4.54
N ILE A 171 -0.07 12.52 5.20
CA ILE A 171 0.92 12.67 6.27
C ILE A 171 0.44 11.95 7.54
N ARG A 172 -0.83 12.15 7.92
CA ARG A 172 -1.40 11.43 9.06
C ARG A 172 -1.50 9.94 8.78
N LEU A 173 -1.88 9.56 7.55
CA LEU A 173 -1.89 8.16 7.12
C LEU A 173 -0.50 7.52 7.35
N ALA A 174 0.57 8.12 6.80
CA ALA A 174 1.93 7.63 6.98
C ALA A 174 2.33 7.50 8.45
N THR A 175 1.96 8.51 9.26
CA THR A 175 2.30 8.57 10.68
C THR A 175 1.67 7.40 11.44
N GLU A 176 0.35 7.19 11.26
CA GLU A 176 -0.35 6.09 11.94
C GLU A 176 0.09 4.70 11.43
N VAL A 177 0.44 4.58 10.13
CA VAL A 177 1.05 3.35 9.59
C VAL A 177 2.37 3.04 10.30
N ALA A 178 3.27 4.02 10.37
CA ALA A 178 4.58 3.85 10.99
C ALA A 178 4.45 3.48 12.47
N GLU A 179 3.56 4.14 13.22
CA GLU A 179 3.30 3.83 14.63
C GLU A 179 2.75 2.41 14.84
N ASP A 180 1.80 1.97 14.02
CA ASP A 180 1.23 0.63 14.12
C ASP A 180 2.27 -0.44 13.73
N LEU A 181 3.11 -0.18 12.73
CA LEU A 181 4.21 -1.08 12.33
C LEU A 181 5.28 -1.20 13.41
N MET A 182 5.68 -0.08 14.04
CA MET A 182 6.64 -0.08 15.14
C MET A 182 6.10 -0.76 16.40
N ARG A 183 4.78 -0.71 16.65
CA ARG A 183 4.14 -1.39 17.80
C ARG A 183 4.05 -2.90 17.65
N LYS A 184 3.94 -3.41 16.43
CA LYS A 184 3.80 -4.86 16.15
C LYS A 184 5.13 -5.63 16.23
N LYS A 185 6.26 -4.95 16.44
CA LYS A 185 7.60 -5.54 16.51
C LYS A 185 8.27 -5.26 17.84
#